data_AF-A0A2Z5FYY0-F1
#
_entry.id   AF-A0A2Z5FYY0-F1
#
_cell.length_a   1.000
_cell.length_b   1.000
_cell.length_c   1.000
_cell.angle_alpha   90.00
_cell.angle_beta   90.00
_cell.angle_gamma   90.00
#
_symmetry.space_group_name_H-M   'P 1'
#
loop_
_entity.id
_entity.type
_entity.pdbx_description
1 polymer ?
#
loop_
_entity_poly.entity_id
_entity_poly.type
_entity_poly.pdbx_seq_one_letter_code
_entity_poly.pdbx_strand_id
1 'polypeptide(L)'
;MLELARDPKHLGADIGFLGVLHTWGQNLEHHPHVHYIVPAGCLALDGSRWIDSSPRFFLPVKALSRSFRRKFRAGLGELFEHNRLQLHGSLQQLALPGAFSHFLSELGQKDWVVYAKPPFGGPEHVLNYLARYTHRVAISNHRLVAFESDRVSFCWRDYAHGGKQKVMTVSAHELLRRFLLHVLPGGLVRIRHFGLFANRKRSSARTLPRSARHGGLRRSARATQLALSSLLRHHAGR
;
A
#
# COMPACT_ATOMS: atom_id res chain seq x y z
N MET A 1 -10.13 5.81 -3.81
CA MET A 1 -10.09 6.71 -2.63
C MET A 1 -10.57 8.11 -2.99
N LEU A 2 -9.97 8.80 -3.96
CA LEU A 2 -10.41 10.14 -4.39
C LEU A 2 -11.89 10.19 -4.80
N GLU A 3 -12.32 9.27 -5.67
CA GLU A 3 -13.72 9.15 -6.11
C GLU A 3 -14.68 8.98 -4.93
N LEU A 4 -14.38 8.06 -4.02
CA LEU A 4 -15.19 7.77 -2.83
C LEU A 4 -15.25 8.97 -1.86
N ALA A 5 -14.19 9.77 -1.78
CA ALA A 5 -14.17 10.97 -0.94
C ALA A 5 -15.01 12.11 -1.52
N ARG A 6 -15.10 12.22 -2.84
CA ARG A 6 -15.93 13.25 -3.49
C ARG A 6 -17.42 12.94 -3.47
N ASP A 7 -17.80 11.68 -3.27
CA ASP A 7 -19.20 11.29 -3.13
C ASP A 7 -19.84 11.99 -1.90
N PRO A 8 -20.90 12.79 -2.08
CA PRO A 8 -21.63 13.44 -0.98
C PRO A 8 -22.23 12.46 0.04
N LYS A 9 -22.48 11.20 -0.35
CA LYS A 9 -22.93 10.14 0.57
C LYS A 9 -21.82 9.68 1.52
N HIS A 10 -20.59 10.14 1.30
CA HIS A 10 -19.41 9.80 2.10
C HIS A 10 -18.79 11.06 2.70
N LEU A 11 -17.82 11.69 2.02
CA LEU A 11 -17.14 12.89 2.53
C LEU A 11 -17.54 14.17 1.79
N GLY A 12 -17.96 14.09 0.52
CA GLY A 12 -18.28 15.26 -0.30
C GLY A 12 -17.13 16.28 -0.40
N ALA A 13 -15.87 15.83 -0.41
CA ALA A 13 -14.71 16.69 -0.22
C ALA A 13 -13.44 16.20 -0.96
N ASP A 14 -12.50 17.12 -1.17
CA ASP A 14 -11.18 16.83 -1.73
C ASP A 14 -10.21 16.37 -0.65
N ILE A 15 -9.51 15.27 -0.91
CA ILE A 15 -8.53 14.67 0.01
C ILE A 15 -7.13 14.73 -0.59
N GLY A 16 -6.11 14.75 0.28
CA GLY A 16 -4.72 14.49 -0.07
C GLY A 16 -4.26 13.22 0.63
N PHE A 17 -3.42 12.41 -0.01
CA PHE A 17 -2.82 11.27 0.65
C PHE A 17 -1.50 10.86 0.02
N LEU A 18 -0.69 10.15 0.80
CA LEU A 18 0.60 9.62 0.40
C LEU A 18 0.50 8.10 0.38
N GLY A 19 0.93 7.47 -0.72
CA GLY A 19 1.03 6.02 -0.86
C GLY A 19 2.48 5.56 -0.86
N VAL A 20 2.78 4.49 -0.12
CA VAL A 20 4.09 3.82 -0.10
C VAL A 20 3.90 2.36 -0.49
N LEU A 21 4.51 1.97 -1.60
CA LEU A 21 4.57 0.58 -2.05
C LEU A 21 5.55 -0.21 -1.19
N HIS A 22 5.09 -1.36 -0.70
CA HIS A 22 5.89 -2.33 0.02
C HIS A 22 5.73 -3.70 -0.65
N THR A 23 6.82 -4.41 -0.90
CA THR A 23 6.78 -5.65 -1.69
C THR A 23 7.23 -6.90 -0.93
N TRP A 24 7.62 -6.78 0.33
CA TRP A 24 8.20 -7.90 1.10
C TRP A 24 7.50 -8.19 2.43
N GLY A 25 7.61 -9.45 2.86
CA GLY A 25 7.38 -9.86 4.24
C GLY A 25 8.67 -9.82 5.07
N GLN A 26 8.58 -10.22 6.34
CA GLN A 26 9.78 -10.33 7.19
C GLN A 26 10.78 -11.35 6.64
N ASN A 27 10.31 -12.46 6.07
CA ASN A 27 11.13 -13.49 5.42
C ASN A 27 11.61 -13.13 4.00
N LEU A 28 11.38 -11.88 3.55
CA LEU A 28 11.69 -11.37 2.21
C LEU A 28 10.90 -12.03 1.07
N GLU A 29 9.84 -12.77 1.38
CA GLU A 29 8.94 -13.29 0.35
C GLU A 29 8.10 -12.19 -0.27
N HIS A 30 7.65 -12.44 -1.49
CA HIS A 30 6.83 -11.53 -2.27
C HIS A 30 5.48 -11.26 -1.57
N HIS A 31 5.30 -10.02 -1.13
CA HIS A 31 4.14 -9.58 -0.37
C HIS A 31 3.74 -8.14 -0.74
N PRO A 32 3.31 -7.89 -1.99
CA PRO A 32 2.98 -6.55 -2.46
C PRO A 32 1.74 -6.00 -1.76
N HIS A 33 1.90 -4.82 -1.17
CA HIS A 33 0.82 -4.04 -0.60
C HIS A 33 1.18 -2.55 -0.60
N VAL A 34 0.15 -1.71 -0.53
CA VAL A 34 0.35 -0.25 -0.47
C VAL A 34 -0.17 0.27 0.86
N HIS A 35 0.66 1.05 1.52
CA HIS A 35 0.31 1.83 2.69
C HIS A 35 -0.08 3.24 2.28
N TYR A 36 -1.30 3.64 2.58
CA TYR A 36 -1.73 5.03 2.43
C TYR A 36 -1.79 5.72 3.78
N ILE A 37 -1.32 6.96 3.80
CA ILE A 37 -1.49 7.90 4.90
C ILE A 37 -2.38 9.01 4.42
N VAL A 38 -3.50 9.19 5.12
CA VAL A 38 -4.50 10.19 4.82
C VAL A 38 -4.69 11.10 6.03
N PRO A 39 -4.70 12.44 5.89
CA PRO A 39 -5.01 13.35 6.97
C PRO A 39 -6.38 13.03 7.57
N ALA A 40 -6.54 13.31 8.86
CA ALA A 40 -7.85 13.27 9.54
C ALA A 40 -8.73 14.48 9.17
N GLY A 41 -8.89 14.73 7.89
CA GLY A 41 -9.74 15.76 7.34
C GLY A 41 -9.51 15.96 5.84
N CYS A 42 -10.30 16.86 5.28
CA CYS A 42 -10.39 17.13 3.86
C CYS A 42 -10.66 18.61 3.61
N LEU A 43 -10.48 19.03 2.35
CA LEU A 43 -10.83 20.37 1.91
C LEU A 43 -12.20 20.33 1.25
N ALA A 44 -13.09 21.27 1.58
CA ALA A 44 -14.34 21.44 0.87
C ALA A 44 -14.10 21.58 -0.66
N LEU A 45 -15.06 21.15 -1.48
CA LEU A 45 -14.88 21.09 -2.94
C LEU A 45 -14.64 22.48 -3.57
N ASP A 46 -15.19 23.51 -2.97
CA ASP A 46 -14.99 24.93 -3.32
C ASP A 46 -13.64 25.49 -2.81
N GLY A 47 -12.89 24.71 -2.02
CA GLY A 47 -11.63 25.12 -1.41
C GLY A 47 -11.78 26.09 -0.23
N SER A 48 -13.00 26.42 0.21
CA SER A 48 -13.25 27.51 1.15
C SER A 48 -12.84 27.19 2.58
N ARG A 49 -12.98 25.91 2.98
CA ARG A 49 -12.77 25.49 4.38
C ARG A 49 -12.26 24.07 4.51
N TRP A 50 -11.58 23.83 5.64
CA TRP A 50 -11.23 22.49 6.09
C TRP A 50 -12.44 21.80 6.73
N ILE A 51 -12.56 20.50 6.50
CA ILE A 51 -13.59 19.62 7.07
C ILE A 51 -12.86 18.54 7.85
N ASP A 52 -13.06 18.51 9.16
CA ASP A 52 -12.46 17.48 10.02
C ASP A 52 -13.10 16.11 9.74
N SER A 53 -12.28 15.06 9.76
CA SER A 53 -12.80 13.71 9.54
C SER A 53 -13.61 13.23 10.75
N SER A 54 -14.63 12.41 10.50
CA SER A 54 -15.32 11.69 11.57
C SER A 54 -14.33 10.89 12.44
N PRO A 55 -14.45 10.96 13.78
CA PRO A 55 -13.59 10.19 14.69
C PRO A 55 -13.84 8.68 14.59
N ARG A 56 -14.99 8.25 14.04
CA ARG A 56 -15.33 6.83 13.88
C ARG A 56 -14.66 6.22 12.67
N PHE A 57 -14.71 6.89 11.51
CA PHE A 57 -14.03 6.40 10.31
C PHE A 57 -13.96 7.43 9.18
N PHE A 58 -12.81 7.49 8.47
CA PHE A 58 -12.56 8.44 7.38
C PHE A 58 -13.32 8.11 6.08
N LEU A 59 -13.29 6.84 5.62
CA LEU A 59 -13.97 6.37 4.41
C LEU A 59 -14.44 4.92 4.57
N PRO A 60 -15.63 4.50 4.13
CA PRO A 60 -16.11 3.14 4.37
C PRO A 60 -15.17 2.05 3.82
N VAL A 61 -14.59 1.23 4.70
CA VAL A 61 -13.60 0.17 4.33
C VAL A 61 -14.15 -0.79 3.29
N LYS A 62 -15.39 -1.25 3.48
CA LYS A 62 -16.04 -2.20 2.56
C LYS A 62 -16.21 -1.59 1.16
N ALA A 63 -16.54 -0.30 1.08
CA ALA A 63 -16.63 0.41 -0.20
C ALA A 63 -15.25 0.57 -0.85
N LEU A 64 -14.22 0.91 -0.07
CA LEU A 64 -12.84 0.98 -0.55
C LEU A 64 -12.35 -0.38 -1.09
N SER A 65 -12.58 -1.46 -0.36
CA SER A 65 -12.25 -2.83 -0.78
C SER A 65 -12.91 -3.20 -2.10
N ARG A 66 -14.23 -3.01 -2.20
CA ARG A 66 -14.99 -3.29 -3.43
C ARG A 66 -14.52 -2.42 -4.61
N SER A 67 -14.27 -1.13 -4.37
CA SER A 67 -13.78 -0.19 -5.39
C SER A 67 -12.39 -0.60 -5.88
N PHE A 68 -11.48 -0.93 -4.97
CA PHE A 68 -10.13 -1.37 -5.31
C PHE A 68 -10.14 -2.69 -6.10
N ARG A 69 -10.87 -3.71 -5.62
CA ARG A 69 -11.05 -4.97 -6.34
C ARG A 69 -11.53 -4.75 -7.77
N ARG A 70 -12.56 -3.91 -7.94
CA ARG A 70 -13.12 -3.60 -9.26
C ARG A 70 -12.10 -2.93 -10.17
N LYS A 71 -11.47 -1.85 -9.70
CA LYS A 71 -10.50 -1.08 -10.49
C LYS A 71 -9.25 -1.89 -10.83
N PHE A 72 -8.77 -2.71 -9.90
CA PHE A 72 -7.62 -3.58 -10.13
C PHE A 72 -7.92 -4.64 -11.19
N ARG A 73 -9.08 -5.31 -11.10
CA ARG A 73 -9.51 -6.29 -12.10
C ARG A 73 -9.72 -5.65 -13.47
N ALA A 74 -10.34 -4.49 -13.52
CA ALA A 74 -10.54 -3.74 -14.78
C ALA A 74 -9.20 -3.38 -15.42
N GLY A 75 -8.24 -2.85 -14.64
CA GLY A 75 -6.91 -2.53 -15.17
C GLY A 75 -6.11 -3.76 -15.62
N LEU A 76 -6.25 -4.90 -14.93
CA LEU A 76 -5.67 -6.16 -15.41
C LEU A 76 -6.29 -6.63 -16.73
N GLY A 77 -7.62 -6.52 -16.85
CA GLY A 77 -8.35 -6.80 -18.10
C GLY A 77 -7.84 -5.94 -19.26
N GLU A 78 -7.78 -4.63 -19.05
CA GLU A 78 -7.30 -3.67 -20.04
C GLU A 78 -5.85 -3.98 -20.47
N LEU A 79 -4.96 -4.25 -19.52
CA LEU A 79 -3.56 -4.59 -19.86
C LEU A 79 -3.46 -5.91 -20.65
N PHE A 80 -4.34 -6.87 -20.38
CA PHE A 80 -4.40 -8.12 -21.13
C PHE A 80 -4.89 -7.90 -22.56
N GLU A 81 -6.02 -7.22 -22.73
CA GLU A 81 -6.61 -6.90 -24.04
C GLU A 81 -5.65 -6.14 -24.96
N HIS A 82 -4.81 -5.28 -24.39
CA HIS A 82 -3.82 -4.50 -25.13
C HIS A 82 -2.45 -5.20 -25.26
N ASN A 83 -2.32 -6.48 -24.90
CA ASN A 83 -1.06 -7.25 -24.94
C ASN A 83 0.10 -6.60 -24.16
N ARG A 84 -0.23 -5.93 -23.03
CA ARG A 84 0.73 -5.24 -22.17
C ARG A 84 1.12 -6.02 -20.91
N LEU A 85 0.53 -7.21 -20.72
CA LEU A 85 0.93 -8.13 -19.65
C LEU A 85 1.95 -9.12 -20.16
N GLN A 86 3.05 -9.25 -19.42
CA GLN A 86 4.02 -10.32 -19.63
C GLN A 86 3.75 -11.42 -18.60
N LEU A 87 3.46 -12.62 -19.08
CA LEU A 87 3.13 -13.78 -18.26
C LEU A 87 4.24 -14.82 -18.41
N HIS A 88 4.97 -15.08 -17.33
CA HIS A 88 6.16 -15.93 -17.32
C HIS A 88 5.98 -17.17 -16.46
N GLY A 89 6.76 -18.22 -16.73
CA GLY A 89 6.75 -19.46 -15.95
C GLY A 89 5.35 -20.08 -15.84
N SER A 90 4.92 -20.40 -14.62
CA SER A 90 3.62 -21.01 -14.37
C SER A 90 2.42 -20.13 -14.74
N LEU A 91 2.62 -18.84 -15.03
CA LEU A 91 1.57 -17.91 -15.46
C LEU A 91 1.35 -17.92 -16.98
N GLN A 92 2.20 -18.59 -17.78
CA GLN A 92 2.07 -18.62 -19.24
C GLN A 92 0.71 -19.16 -19.71
N GLN A 93 0.13 -20.10 -18.98
CA GLN A 93 -1.21 -20.63 -19.25
C GLN A 93 -2.30 -19.55 -19.23
N LEU A 94 -2.10 -18.45 -18.49
CA LEU A 94 -3.02 -17.32 -18.44
C LEU A 94 -2.94 -16.44 -19.69
N ALA A 95 -2.04 -16.71 -20.65
CA ALA A 95 -2.01 -16.01 -21.93
C ALA A 95 -3.23 -16.35 -22.81
N LEU A 96 -3.88 -17.48 -22.57
CA LEU A 96 -5.10 -17.87 -23.26
C LEU A 96 -6.29 -17.02 -22.75
N PRO A 97 -7.07 -16.36 -23.63
CA PRO A 97 -8.17 -15.48 -23.22
C PRO A 97 -9.19 -16.14 -22.28
N GLY A 98 -9.52 -17.42 -22.52
CA GLY A 98 -10.43 -18.18 -21.65
C GLY A 98 -9.86 -18.40 -20.25
N ALA A 99 -8.58 -18.79 -20.15
CA ALA A 99 -7.90 -19.00 -18.88
C ALA A 99 -7.76 -17.69 -18.08
N PHE A 100 -7.44 -16.59 -18.76
CA PHE A 100 -7.35 -15.27 -18.15
C PHE A 100 -8.71 -14.78 -17.62
N SER A 101 -9.77 -14.96 -18.41
CA SER A 101 -11.13 -14.59 -18.02
C SER A 101 -11.61 -15.38 -16.81
N HIS A 102 -11.32 -16.68 -16.78
CA HIS A 102 -11.58 -17.54 -15.62
C HIS A 102 -10.83 -17.03 -14.38
N PHE A 103 -9.52 -16.78 -14.51
CA PHE A 103 -8.70 -16.23 -13.43
C PHE A 103 -9.24 -14.90 -12.89
N LEU A 104 -9.65 -13.97 -13.77
CA LEU A 104 -10.26 -12.71 -13.35
C LEU A 104 -11.60 -12.89 -12.64
N SER A 105 -12.37 -13.92 -13.01
CA SER A 105 -13.62 -14.28 -12.32
C SER A 105 -13.33 -14.77 -10.91
N GLU A 106 -12.41 -15.73 -10.75
CA GLU A 106 -11.99 -16.26 -9.45
C GLU A 106 -11.46 -15.14 -8.53
N LEU A 107 -10.63 -14.25 -9.07
CA LEU A 107 -10.10 -13.09 -8.35
C LEU A 107 -11.22 -12.14 -7.86
N GLY A 108 -12.33 -12.08 -8.60
CA GLY A 108 -13.52 -11.30 -8.24
C GLY A 108 -14.32 -11.90 -7.09
N GLN A 109 -14.28 -13.22 -6.93
CA GLN A 109 -14.99 -13.94 -5.87
C GLN A 109 -14.25 -13.92 -4.54
N LYS A 110 -12.93 -13.73 -4.56
CA LYS A 110 -12.15 -13.55 -3.33
C LYS A 110 -12.58 -12.28 -2.59
N ASP A 111 -12.51 -12.35 -1.27
CA ASP A 111 -12.53 -11.16 -0.43
C ASP A 111 -11.24 -10.35 -0.65
N TRP A 112 -11.35 -9.03 -0.57
CA TRP A 112 -10.20 -8.14 -0.68
C TRP A 112 -10.06 -7.38 0.62
N VAL A 113 -8.93 -7.52 1.28
CA VAL A 113 -8.72 -6.89 2.57
C VAL A 113 -8.19 -5.49 2.36
N VAL A 114 -9.01 -4.55 2.80
CA VAL A 114 -8.60 -3.19 3.09
C VAL A 114 -8.64 -3.05 4.58
N TYR A 115 -7.52 -2.66 5.16
CA TYR A 115 -7.43 -2.46 6.59
C TYR A 115 -7.18 -0.99 6.84
N ALA A 116 -8.00 -0.36 7.69
CA ALA A 116 -7.70 0.99 8.15
C ALA A 116 -7.64 1.10 9.67
N LYS A 117 -6.67 1.88 10.14
CA LYS A 117 -6.50 2.20 11.56
C LYS A 117 -7.03 3.59 11.87
N PRO A 118 -7.51 3.82 13.11
CA PRO A 118 -7.77 5.15 13.60
C PRO A 118 -6.56 6.07 13.41
N PRO A 119 -6.80 7.39 13.46
CA PRO A 119 -5.73 8.33 13.22
C PRO A 119 -4.60 8.22 14.26
N PHE A 120 -3.35 8.43 13.83
CA PHE A 120 -2.20 8.46 14.75
C PHE A 120 -2.37 9.48 15.90
N GLY A 121 -1.59 9.30 16.97
CA GLY A 121 -1.63 10.17 18.15
C GLY A 121 -0.77 11.44 18.05
N GLY A 122 -0.18 11.76 16.89
CA GLY A 122 0.75 12.89 16.76
C GLY A 122 1.47 12.95 15.40
N PRO A 123 2.00 14.12 15.00
CA PRO A 123 2.89 14.25 13.84
C PRO A 123 4.13 13.35 13.94
N GLU A 124 4.69 13.19 15.14
CA GLU A 124 5.82 12.28 15.40
C GLU A 124 5.49 10.83 15.06
N HIS A 125 4.27 10.37 15.36
CA HIS A 125 3.83 9.02 15.02
C HIS A 125 3.68 8.83 13.51
N VAL A 126 3.25 9.87 12.79
CA VAL A 126 3.19 9.87 11.32
C VAL A 126 4.59 9.81 10.72
N LEU A 127 5.54 10.59 11.25
CA LEU A 127 6.94 10.56 10.82
C LEU A 127 7.60 9.22 11.10
N ASN A 128 7.44 8.67 12.30
CA ASN A 128 7.93 7.34 12.66
C ASN A 128 7.30 6.24 11.82
N TYR A 129 6.03 6.40 11.45
CA TYR A 129 5.38 5.52 10.49
C TYR A 129 6.06 5.61 9.13
N LEU A 130 6.16 6.80 8.54
CA LEU A 130 6.79 7.01 7.23
C LEU A 130 8.24 6.50 7.20
N ALA A 131 9.05 6.86 8.18
CA ALA A 131 10.45 6.50 8.25
C ALA A 131 10.69 4.99 8.13
N ARG A 132 9.78 4.17 8.69
CA ARG A 132 9.86 2.70 8.61
C ARG A 132 9.66 2.16 7.19
N TYR A 133 8.92 2.87 6.34
CA TYR A 133 8.58 2.42 4.98
C TYR A 133 9.37 3.13 3.88
N THR A 134 9.98 4.28 4.17
CA THR A 134 10.75 5.06 3.18
C THR A 134 12.23 4.69 3.13
N HIS A 135 12.87 4.44 4.28
CA HIS A 135 14.33 4.29 4.36
C HIS A 135 14.85 2.85 4.31
N ARG A 136 14.00 1.86 4.61
CA ARG A 136 14.46 0.48 4.69
C ARG A 136 14.43 -0.19 3.31
N VAL A 137 15.57 -0.74 2.92
CA VAL A 137 15.66 -1.78 1.88
C VAL A 137 15.04 -3.08 2.40
N ALA A 138 14.90 -4.09 1.54
CA ALA A 138 14.15 -5.32 1.86
C ALA A 138 14.60 -5.97 3.19
N ILE A 139 15.92 -5.94 3.48
CA ILE A 139 16.52 -6.40 4.73
C ILE A 139 17.50 -5.35 5.27
N SER A 140 17.56 -5.21 6.59
CA SER A 140 18.52 -4.34 7.28
C SER A 140 19.70 -5.14 7.83
N ASN A 141 20.90 -4.55 7.86
CA ASN A 141 22.14 -5.23 8.29
C ASN A 141 22.04 -5.90 9.67
N HIS A 142 21.41 -5.26 10.65
CA HIS A 142 21.24 -5.84 12.00
C HIS A 142 20.40 -7.13 12.03
N ARG A 143 19.70 -7.47 10.94
CA ARG A 143 18.97 -8.72 10.82
C ARG A 143 19.85 -9.86 10.31
N LEU A 144 20.99 -9.57 9.69
CA LEU A 144 21.95 -10.58 9.24
C LEU A 144 22.72 -11.09 10.46
N VAL A 145 22.71 -12.39 10.67
CA VAL A 145 23.27 -13.06 11.86
C VAL A 145 24.60 -13.73 11.52
N ALA A 146 24.66 -14.46 10.42
CA ALA A 146 25.84 -15.21 10.01
C ALA A 146 25.86 -15.40 8.49
N PHE A 147 27.07 -15.61 7.95
CA PHE A 147 27.30 -16.05 6.58
C PHE A 147 28.40 -17.11 6.59
N GLU A 148 28.03 -18.36 6.35
CA GLU A 148 28.91 -19.53 6.42
C GLU A 148 28.56 -20.47 5.28
N SER A 149 29.58 -21.00 4.58
CA SER A 149 29.41 -22.05 3.56
C SER A 149 28.33 -21.74 2.51
N ASP A 150 28.33 -20.52 1.96
CA ASP A 150 27.34 -20.01 1.00
C ASP A 150 25.89 -19.94 1.54
N ARG A 151 25.72 -19.89 2.87
CA ARG A 151 24.43 -19.77 3.53
C ARG A 151 24.37 -18.52 4.39
N VAL A 152 23.26 -17.79 4.27
CA VAL A 152 23.00 -16.59 5.05
C VAL A 152 21.91 -16.89 6.08
N SER A 153 22.22 -16.58 7.33
CA SER A 153 21.28 -16.65 8.45
C SER A 153 20.76 -15.25 8.79
N PHE A 154 19.45 -15.07 8.93
CA PHE A 154 18.87 -13.79 9.32
C PHE A 154 17.66 -13.90 10.25
N CYS A 155 17.54 -12.93 11.14
CA CYS A 155 16.41 -12.78 12.07
C CYS A 155 15.16 -12.32 11.34
N TRP A 156 14.03 -12.95 11.62
CA TRP A 156 12.71 -12.57 11.11
C TRP A 156 11.66 -12.69 12.22
N ARG A 157 10.58 -11.92 12.08
CA ARG A 157 9.45 -11.96 13.01
C ARG A 157 8.35 -12.87 12.48
N ASP A 158 8.07 -13.92 13.23
CA ASP A 158 7.05 -14.91 12.89
C ASP A 158 5.67 -14.46 13.37
N TYR A 159 4.96 -13.72 12.53
CA TYR A 159 3.61 -13.26 12.85
C TYR A 159 2.58 -14.38 12.97
N ALA A 160 2.81 -15.55 12.36
CA ALA A 160 1.92 -16.70 12.52
C ALA A 160 2.03 -17.30 13.93
N HIS A 161 3.20 -17.19 14.57
CA HIS A 161 3.46 -17.72 15.91
C HIS A 161 3.67 -16.61 16.94
N GLY A 162 2.72 -15.67 17.03
CA GLY A 162 2.70 -14.64 18.08
C GLY A 162 3.75 -13.54 17.92
N GLY A 163 4.40 -13.44 16.76
CA GLY A 163 5.40 -12.42 16.48
C GLY A 163 6.73 -12.65 17.18
N LYS A 164 7.08 -13.90 17.49
CA LYS A 164 8.39 -14.27 18.04
C LYS A 164 9.51 -13.99 17.02
N GLN A 165 10.68 -13.58 17.51
CA GLN A 165 11.87 -13.52 16.67
C GLN A 165 12.43 -14.93 16.47
N LYS A 166 12.72 -15.27 15.22
CA LYS A 166 13.32 -16.54 14.81
C LYS A 166 14.46 -16.26 13.84
N VAL A 167 15.39 -17.20 13.71
CA VAL A 167 16.44 -17.17 12.68
C VAL A 167 16.04 -18.14 11.56
N MET A 168 16.28 -17.77 10.31
CA MET A 168 16.22 -18.69 9.18
C MET A 168 17.51 -18.63 8.39
N THR A 169 17.87 -19.75 7.78
CA THR A 169 19.11 -19.90 7.00
C THR A 169 18.79 -20.37 5.59
N VAL A 170 19.14 -19.55 4.60
CA VAL A 170 18.94 -19.82 3.17
C VAL A 170 20.28 -19.79 2.45
N SER A 171 20.37 -20.30 1.21
CA SER A 171 21.56 -20.08 0.39
C SER A 171 21.70 -18.60 0.02
N ALA A 172 22.92 -18.15 -0.29
CA ALA A 172 23.15 -16.79 -0.77
C ALA A 172 22.32 -16.48 -2.02
N HIS A 173 22.24 -17.45 -2.95
CA HIS A 173 21.42 -17.39 -4.15
C HIS A 173 19.93 -17.15 -3.86
N GLU A 174 19.37 -17.86 -2.88
CA GLU A 174 17.97 -17.69 -2.49
C GLU A 174 17.73 -16.33 -1.81
N LEU A 175 18.69 -15.85 -1.00
CA LEU A 175 18.61 -14.51 -0.44
C LEU A 175 18.60 -13.44 -1.55
N LEU A 176 19.49 -13.55 -2.52
CA LEU A 176 19.57 -12.63 -3.67
C LEU A 176 18.29 -12.68 -4.49
N ARG A 177 17.77 -13.87 -4.81
CA ARG A 177 16.49 -14.04 -5.50
C ARG A 177 15.37 -13.31 -4.75
N ARG A 178 15.24 -13.54 -3.44
CA ARG A 178 14.22 -12.87 -2.61
C ARG A 178 14.42 -11.35 -2.58
N PHE A 179 15.66 -10.89 -2.45
CA PHE A 179 15.97 -9.46 -2.40
C PHE A 179 15.61 -8.74 -3.70
N LEU A 180 15.97 -9.33 -4.85
CA LEU A 180 15.79 -8.74 -6.17
C LEU A 180 14.31 -8.59 -6.56
N LEU A 181 13.41 -9.42 -6.00
CA LEU A 181 11.96 -9.25 -6.16
C LEU A 181 11.44 -7.90 -5.63
N HIS A 182 12.22 -7.20 -4.79
CA HIS A 182 11.84 -5.93 -4.17
C HIS A 182 12.51 -4.71 -4.78
N VAL A 183 13.36 -4.94 -5.80
CA VAL A 183 13.93 -3.86 -6.61
C VAL A 183 12.86 -3.43 -7.61
N LEU A 184 12.45 -2.16 -7.53
CA LEU A 184 11.43 -1.63 -8.41
C LEU A 184 12.01 -1.42 -9.81
N PRO A 185 11.26 -1.75 -10.89
CA PRO A 185 11.68 -1.44 -12.25
C PRO A 185 11.90 0.06 -12.45
N GLY A 186 12.72 0.42 -13.45
CA GLY A 186 12.95 1.81 -13.83
C GLY A 186 11.64 2.57 -14.07
N GLY A 187 11.55 3.80 -13.54
CA GLY A 187 10.34 4.64 -13.65
C GLY A 187 9.25 4.35 -12.62
N LEU A 188 9.32 3.25 -11.86
CA LEU A 188 8.41 3.00 -10.74
C LEU A 188 8.94 3.61 -9.44
N VAL A 189 8.27 4.68 -9.01
CA VAL A 189 8.53 5.29 -7.70
C VAL A 189 7.82 4.55 -6.57
N ARG A 190 8.54 4.28 -5.48
CA ARG A 190 8.01 3.65 -4.26
C ARG A 190 6.96 4.51 -3.56
N ILE A 191 7.18 5.82 -3.56
CA ILE A 191 6.35 6.80 -2.83
C ILE A 191 5.61 7.65 -3.86
N ARG A 192 4.28 7.75 -3.71
CA ARG A 192 3.41 8.53 -4.60
C ARG A 192 2.48 9.44 -3.80
N HIS A 193 2.31 10.67 -4.29
CA HIS A 193 1.41 11.64 -3.68
C HIS A 193 0.16 11.82 -4.54
N PHE A 194 -1.01 11.92 -3.90
CA PHE A 194 -2.30 11.95 -4.56
C PHE A 194 -3.17 13.11 -4.05
N GLY A 195 -4.12 13.53 -4.89
CA GLY A 195 -5.10 14.56 -4.55
C GLY A 195 -4.42 15.88 -4.21
N LEU A 196 -4.76 16.45 -3.04
CA LEU A 196 -4.17 17.71 -2.56
C LEU A 196 -2.63 17.64 -2.39
N PHE A 197 -2.07 16.44 -2.24
CA PHE A 197 -0.62 16.26 -2.09
C PHE A 197 0.10 16.02 -3.42
N ALA A 198 -0.62 15.86 -4.53
CA ALA A 198 -0.02 15.60 -5.82
C ALA A 198 0.94 16.74 -6.22
N ASN A 199 2.11 16.38 -6.77
CA ASN A 199 3.16 17.34 -7.13
C ASN A 199 2.66 18.48 -8.05
N ARG A 200 1.77 18.17 -9.00
CA ARG A 200 1.18 19.16 -9.92
C ARG A 200 0.25 20.17 -9.22
N LYS A 201 -0.31 19.81 -8.05
CA LYS A 201 -1.14 20.69 -7.23
C LYS A 201 -0.36 21.41 -6.13
N ARG A 202 0.96 21.21 -6.03
CA ARG A 202 1.78 21.74 -4.93
C ARG A 202 1.91 23.27 -4.98
N SER A 203 1.88 23.86 -6.17
CA SER A 203 1.85 25.32 -6.39
C SER A 203 0.50 25.94 -6.05
N SER A 204 -0.62 25.30 -6.40
CA SER A 204 -1.98 25.77 -6.04
C SER A 204 -2.37 25.46 -4.60
N ALA A 205 -1.79 24.44 -3.96
CA ALA A 205 -1.98 24.21 -2.53
C ALA A 205 -1.30 25.31 -1.66
N ARG A 206 -0.33 26.05 -2.23
CA ARG A 206 0.32 27.22 -1.60
C ARG A 206 -0.53 28.49 -1.63
N THR A 207 -1.75 28.50 -2.16
CA THR A 207 -2.68 29.65 -2.06
C THR A 207 -3.80 29.42 -1.06
N LEU A 208 -4.00 28.18 -0.57
CA LEU A 208 -5.01 27.88 0.46
C LEU A 208 -4.80 28.69 1.75
N PRO A 209 -5.83 29.08 2.50
CA PRO A 209 -5.66 29.84 3.76
C PRO A 209 -4.69 29.15 4.73
N ARG A 210 -3.95 29.92 5.54
CA ARG A 210 -3.00 29.37 6.54
C ARG A 210 -3.69 28.40 7.52
N SER A 211 -4.98 28.59 7.82
CA SER A 211 -5.82 27.67 8.60
C SER A 211 -6.09 26.33 7.87
N ALA A 212 -6.20 26.31 6.54
CA ALA A 212 -6.26 25.09 5.74
C ALA A 212 -4.88 24.42 5.56
N ARG A 213 -3.79 25.21 5.60
CA ARG A 213 -2.39 24.71 5.54
C ARG A 213 -1.84 24.21 6.88
N HIS A 214 -2.16 24.89 7.98
CA HIS A 214 -1.60 24.66 9.33
C HIS A 214 -2.65 24.24 10.36
N GLY A 215 -3.94 24.45 10.13
CA GLY A 215 -5.01 23.82 10.92
C GLY A 215 -5.01 22.31 10.72
N GLY A 216 -4.65 21.86 9.51
CA GLY A 216 -4.12 20.53 9.24
C GLY A 216 -2.92 20.23 10.14
N LEU A 217 -1.73 20.80 9.97
CA LEU A 217 -0.58 20.33 10.77
C LEU A 217 -0.66 20.48 12.31
N ARG A 218 -1.44 21.42 12.87
CA ARG A 218 -1.61 21.58 14.32
C ARG A 218 -2.77 20.75 14.91
N ARG A 219 -3.76 20.32 14.11
CA ARG A 219 -4.87 19.44 14.56
C ARG A 219 -4.88 18.04 13.91
N SER A 220 -4.19 17.87 12.78
CA SER A 220 -3.92 16.63 12.03
C SER A 220 -2.73 15.84 12.55
N ALA A 221 -2.50 15.88 13.87
CA ALA A 221 -1.81 14.82 14.61
C ALA A 221 -2.34 13.41 14.28
N ARG A 222 -3.51 13.38 13.66
CA ARG A 222 -4.35 12.25 13.30
C ARG A 222 -4.20 11.97 11.79
N ALA A 223 -3.61 10.82 11.44
CA ALA A 223 -3.66 10.28 10.06
C ALA A 223 -4.00 8.78 10.04
N THR A 224 -4.81 8.36 9.08
CA THR A 224 -5.30 6.97 8.97
C THR A 224 -4.37 6.16 8.08
N GLN A 225 -3.88 5.03 8.59
CA GLN A 225 -3.18 4.03 7.78
C GLN A 225 -4.22 3.22 7.01
N LEU A 226 -4.09 3.12 5.68
CA LEU A 226 -4.82 2.15 4.86
C LEU A 226 -3.84 1.15 4.26
N ALA A 227 -3.96 -0.14 4.57
CA ALA A 227 -3.26 -1.20 3.85
C ALA A 227 -4.23 -1.82 2.83
N LEU A 228 -3.86 -1.74 1.56
CA LEU A 228 -4.55 -2.46 0.48
C LEU A 228 -3.67 -3.65 0.10
N SER A 229 -4.18 -4.85 0.36
CA SER A 229 -3.56 -6.11 -0.05
C SER A 229 -4.53 -6.89 -0.92
N SER A 230 -4.05 -7.44 -2.03
CA SER A 230 -4.72 -8.58 -2.64
C SER A 230 -4.58 -9.77 -1.69
N LEU A 231 -5.68 -10.47 -1.44
CA LEU A 231 -5.73 -11.60 -0.53
C LEU A 231 -5.05 -12.80 -1.22
N LEU A 232 -3.74 -12.93 -1.05
CA LEU A 232 -2.99 -14.18 -1.24
C LEU A 232 -2.42 -14.67 0.10
N ARG A 233 -3.22 -14.56 1.17
CA ARG A 233 -2.82 -15.00 2.53
C ARG A 233 -3.51 -16.26 3.02
N HIS A 234 -4.19 -17.02 2.15
CA HIS A 234 -4.71 -18.35 2.49
C HIS A 234 -4.44 -19.33 1.34
N HIS A 235 -3.26 -19.95 1.37
CA HIS A 235 -2.94 -21.33 0.94
C HIS A 235 -1.41 -21.50 0.79
N ALA A 236 -0.68 -21.31 1.90
CA ALA A 236 0.64 -21.93 2.07
C ALA A 236 0.53 -22.73 3.38
N GLY A 237 0.11 -23.98 3.24
CA GLY A 237 -0.28 -24.82 4.35
C GLY A 237 -1.16 -25.99 3.91
N ARG A 238 -0.69 -26.73 2.90
CA ARG A 238 -0.63 -28.19 2.84
C ARG A 238 0.57 -28.56 1.97
#